data_AF-S4MS36-F1
#
_entry.id   AF-S4MS36-F1
#
_cell.length_a   1.000
_cell.length_b   1.000
_cell.length_c   1.000
_cell.angle_alpha   90.00
_cell.angle_beta   90.00
_cell.angle_gamma   90.00
#
_symmetry.space_group_name_H-M   'P 1'
#
loop_
_entity.id
_entity.type
_entity.pdbx_description
1 polymer ?
#
loop_
_entity_poly.entity_id
_entity_poly.type
_entity_poly.pdbx_seq_one_letter_code
_entity_poly.pdbx_strand_id
1 'polypeptide(L)'
;MMSEETITETPPVTRPAPHSVPALGPVGFLDAPEHARLRRSVAAAFTARRVERVRERSRRMLAELVDEMLQDGPPADLTEAVLSPFPVAVICELMGVPAADRQGVHTWTRLILSSSHGAEAGEKAKKEMGAYFSELIGLREGSTDEDVTSLLGAAVGRGELTLKEAADLAVLLQLGGEAATGNGGRLFYVLLTRPELAERLRAEPIQVSYPDVSLDLGPHYRPGGTLARLVSELLMDALLDGVPGLRLAVPAEEVPFRKGAHVRGPEALPVTW
;
A
#
# COMPACT_ATOMS: atom_id res chain seq x y z
N MET A 1 41.62 19.03 -35.92
CA MET A 1 40.82 17.90 -36.42
C MET A 1 40.94 16.78 -35.42
N MET A 2 40.13 16.83 -34.36
CA MET A 2 39.82 15.72 -33.47
C MET A 2 38.33 15.85 -33.17
N SER A 3 37.64 14.75 -33.40
CA SER A 3 36.23 14.59 -33.72
C SER A 3 35.28 14.83 -32.56
N GLU A 4 34.14 15.44 -32.88
CA GLU A 4 32.89 15.34 -32.14
C GLU A 4 32.44 13.88 -32.10
N GLU A 5 32.50 13.25 -30.94
CA GLU A 5 31.81 12.01 -30.52
C GLU A 5 32.36 11.74 -29.10
N THR A 6 31.63 11.80 -28.00
CA THR A 6 30.39 11.08 -27.70
C THR A 6 29.72 11.79 -26.50
N ILE A 7 28.59 12.48 -26.75
CA ILE A 7 27.60 12.81 -25.70
C ILE A 7 26.29 12.19 -26.15
N THR A 8 26.18 10.88 -26.06
CA THR A 8 24.93 10.15 -26.34
C THR A 8 24.84 8.91 -25.48
N GLU A 9 24.80 9.09 -24.16
CA GLU A 9 24.02 8.20 -23.31
C GLU A 9 23.24 9.06 -22.33
N THR A 10 22.13 9.61 -22.83
CA THR A 10 21.07 10.10 -21.97
C THR A 10 20.65 8.92 -21.08
N PRO A 11 20.71 9.03 -19.74
CA PRO A 11 20.20 7.97 -18.86
C PRO A 11 18.76 7.67 -19.29
N PRO A 12 18.29 6.41 -19.23
CA PRO A 12 17.02 6.01 -19.78
C PRO A 12 15.91 6.92 -19.24
N VAL A 13 15.51 7.88 -20.07
CA VAL A 13 14.42 8.80 -19.79
C VAL A 13 13.21 7.91 -19.54
N THR A 14 12.57 8.13 -18.40
CA THR A 14 11.28 7.55 -17.97
C THR A 14 10.33 7.43 -19.16
N ARG A 15 10.29 6.26 -19.80
CA ARG A 15 9.16 5.92 -20.64
C ARG A 15 7.99 5.60 -19.70
N PRO A 16 6.80 6.19 -19.91
CA PRO A 16 5.58 5.67 -19.31
C PRO A 16 5.54 4.18 -19.61
N ALA A 17 5.40 3.36 -18.57
CA ALA A 17 5.28 1.94 -18.78
C ALA A 17 4.03 1.67 -19.66
N PRO A 18 4.11 0.78 -20.67
CA PRO A 18 3.00 0.54 -21.57
C PRO A 18 1.92 -0.24 -20.85
N HIS A 19 1.06 0.45 -20.10
CA HIS A 19 0.05 -0.19 -19.27
C HIS A 19 -1.35 0.37 -19.51
N SER A 20 -2.29 -0.56 -19.65
CA SER A 20 -3.66 -0.38 -19.23
C SER A 20 -3.68 0.13 -17.79
N VAL A 21 -4.13 1.38 -17.62
CA VAL A 21 -4.60 1.87 -16.31
C VAL A 21 -5.65 0.85 -15.87
N PRO A 22 -5.44 0.09 -14.77
CA PRO A 22 -6.52 -0.72 -14.22
C PRO A 22 -7.69 0.24 -14.09
N ALA A 23 -8.88 -0.15 -14.54
CA ALA A 23 -10.09 0.60 -14.24
C ALA A 23 -10.30 0.55 -12.72
N LEU A 24 -9.49 1.30 -11.98
CA LEU A 24 -9.67 1.69 -10.60
C LEU A 24 -11.10 2.23 -10.58
N GLY A 25 -11.92 1.69 -9.68
CA GLY A 25 -13.37 1.86 -9.73
C GLY A 25 -13.83 3.31 -9.91
N PRO A 26 -15.12 3.53 -10.21
CA PRO A 26 -15.66 4.77 -10.74
C PRO A 26 -15.14 6.05 -10.08
N VAL A 27 -14.85 6.08 -8.77
CA VAL A 27 -14.34 7.26 -8.05
C VAL A 27 -13.11 7.93 -8.69
N GLY A 28 -12.18 7.17 -9.29
CA GLY A 28 -11.02 7.78 -9.98
C GLY A 28 -11.38 8.56 -11.25
N PHE A 29 -12.58 8.35 -11.79
CA PHE A 29 -13.11 8.93 -13.03
C PHE A 29 -14.41 9.72 -12.81
N LEU A 30 -14.79 9.95 -11.55
CA LEU A 30 -15.98 10.73 -11.21
C LEU A 30 -15.60 12.16 -10.88
N ASP A 31 -16.45 13.09 -11.31
CA ASP A 31 -16.40 14.49 -10.92
C ASP A 31 -17.39 14.79 -9.79
N ALA A 32 -17.39 16.03 -9.30
CA ALA A 32 -18.46 16.49 -8.44
C ALA A 32 -19.79 16.58 -9.21
N PRO A 33 -20.95 16.22 -8.60
CA PRO A 33 -21.14 15.90 -7.19
C PRO A 33 -20.92 14.43 -6.79
N GLU A 34 -20.87 13.49 -7.73
CA GLU A 34 -20.84 12.04 -7.47
C GLU A 34 -19.59 11.62 -6.70
N HIS A 35 -18.43 12.15 -7.08
CA HIS A 35 -17.17 11.92 -6.39
C HIS A 35 -17.23 12.37 -4.92
N ALA A 36 -17.82 13.55 -4.67
CA ALA A 36 -17.96 14.08 -3.32
C ALA A 36 -18.92 13.24 -2.46
N ARG A 37 -19.99 12.68 -3.05
CA ARG A 37 -20.91 11.76 -2.38
C ARG A 37 -20.21 10.47 -1.96
N LEU A 38 -19.56 9.78 -2.91
CA LEU A 38 -18.83 8.54 -2.65
C LEU A 38 -17.73 8.73 -1.61
N ARG A 39 -16.90 9.76 -1.78
CA ARG A 39 -15.80 10.04 -0.85
C ARG A 39 -16.28 10.30 0.58
N ARG A 40 -17.40 11.01 0.75
CA ARG A 40 -17.95 11.36 2.06
C ARG A 40 -18.32 10.12 2.88
N SER A 41 -18.79 9.04 2.23
CA SER A 41 -19.21 7.80 2.90
C SER A 41 -18.08 7.12 3.70
N VAL A 42 -16.83 7.27 3.25
CA VAL A 42 -15.66 6.60 3.85
C VAL A 42 -14.68 7.57 4.52
N ALA A 43 -14.81 8.88 4.31
CA ALA A 43 -13.86 9.87 4.81
C ALA A 43 -13.62 9.79 6.33
N ALA A 44 -14.67 9.44 7.09
CA ALA A 44 -14.58 9.29 8.55
C ALA A 44 -13.57 8.22 8.98
N ALA A 45 -13.46 7.11 8.24
CA ALA A 45 -12.53 6.01 8.53
C ALA A 45 -11.05 6.40 8.37
N PHE A 46 -10.75 7.38 7.53
CA PHE A 46 -9.37 7.80 7.22
C PHE A 46 -8.89 9.01 8.02
N THR A 47 -9.66 9.46 9.01
CA THR A 47 -9.20 10.53 9.91
C THR A 47 -8.04 10.05 10.79
N ALA A 48 -7.16 10.97 11.20
CA ALA A 48 -6.03 10.65 12.08
C ALA A 48 -6.47 9.90 13.35
N ARG A 49 -7.58 10.30 13.95
CA ARG A 49 -8.16 9.62 15.13
C ARG A 49 -8.52 8.16 14.85
N ARG A 50 -9.06 7.84 13.68
CA ARG A 50 -9.43 6.46 13.32
C ARG A 50 -8.20 5.63 12.99
N VAL A 51 -7.31 6.17 12.18
CA VAL A 51 -6.04 5.52 11.82
C VAL A 51 -5.23 5.20 13.08
N GLU A 52 -5.21 6.10 14.05
CA GLU A 52 -4.47 5.87 15.31
C GLU A 52 -5.00 4.67 16.10
N ARG A 53 -6.29 4.31 15.97
CA ARG A 53 -6.83 3.14 16.67
C ARG A 53 -6.36 1.81 16.13
N VAL A 54 -5.94 1.76 14.86
CA VAL A 54 -5.36 0.55 14.30
C VAL A 54 -3.87 0.42 14.66
N ARG A 55 -3.21 1.47 15.20
CA ARG A 55 -1.76 1.47 15.51
C ARG A 55 -1.32 0.26 16.33
N GLU A 56 -1.94 -0.01 17.47
CA GLU A 56 -1.52 -1.12 18.34
C GLU A 56 -1.78 -2.51 17.74
N ARG A 57 -2.80 -2.66 16.89
CA ARG A 57 -3.01 -3.92 16.17
C ARG A 57 -2.00 -4.07 15.04
N SER A 58 -1.75 -3.01 14.28
CA SER A 58 -0.73 -2.95 13.24
C SER A 58 0.67 -3.24 13.79
N ARG A 59 1.06 -2.63 14.92
CA ARG A 59 2.35 -2.89 15.57
C ARG A 59 2.53 -4.36 15.94
N ARG A 60 1.48 -5.03 16.43
CA ARG A 60 1.52 -6.48 16.71
C ARG A 60 1.65 -7.32 15.45
N MET A 61 0.87 -7.02 14.41
CA MET A 61 0.98 -7.73 13.13
C MET A 61 2.38 -7.57 12.52
N LEU A 62 2.99 -6.38 12.66
CA LEU A 62 4.35 -6.15 12.19
C LEU A 62 5.39 -6.93 13.02
N ALA A 63 5.24 -6.94 14.35
CA ALA A 63 6.12 -7.71 15.22
C ALA A 63 6.06 -9.22 14.89
N GLU A 64 4.85 -9.76 14.66
CA GLU A 64 4.67 -11.16 14.22
C GLU A 64 5.44 -11.44 12.91
N LEU A 65 5.31 -10.59 11.89
CA LEU A 65 6.04 -10.74 10.62
C LEU A 65 7.57 -10.62 10.77
N VAL A 66 8.03 -9.71 11.61
CA VAL A 66 9.48 -9.54 11.88
C VAL A 66 10.02 -10.72 12.67
N ASP A 67 9.29 -11.20 13.67
CA ASP A 67 9.68 -12.36 14.47
C ASP A 67 9.77 -13.63 13.60
N GLU A 68 8.82 -13.84 12.69
CA GLU A 68 8.86 -14.94 11.71
C GLU A 68 10.13 -14.83 10.82
N MET A 69 10.39 -13.65 10.26
CA MET A 69 11.60 -13.41 9.45
C MET A 69 12.89 -13.68 10.24
N LEU A 70 12.95 -13.28 11.52
CA LEU A 70 14.11 -13.50 12.38
C LEU A 70 14.28 -14.98 12.74
N GLN A 71 13.19 -15.73 12.93
CA GLN A 71 13.20 -17.16 13.22
C GLN A 71 13.70 -18.00 12.04
N ASP A 72 13.33 -17.63 10.82
CA ASP A 72 13.79 -18.30 9.59
C ASP A 72 15.29 -18.06 9.33
N GLY A 73 15.83 -16.95 9.85
CA GLY A 73 17.24 -16.59 9.78
C GLY A 73 17.66 -15.94 8.46
N PRO A 74 18.85 -15.31 8.41
CA PRO A 74 19.32 -14.67 7.18
C PRO A 74 19.90 -15.67 6.16
N PRO A 75 19.88 -15.36 4.85
CA PRO A 75 19.30 -14.16 4.24
C PRO A 75 17.77 -14.24 4.07
N ALA A 76 17.11 -13.09 4.03
CA ALA A 76 15.67 -12.99 3.75
C ALA A 76 15.37 -11.95 2.67
N ASP A 77 14.23 -12.07 1.99
CA ASP A 77 13.67 -10.99 1.18
C ASP A 77 12.73 -10.13 2.04
N LEU A 78 13.16 -8.91 2.36
CA LEU A 78 12.38 -7.98 3.18
C LEU A 78 11.05 -7.58 2.51
N THR A 79 11.00 -7.59 1.17
CA THR A 79 9.78 -7.27 0.43
C THR A 79 8.73 -8.35 0.64
N GLU A 80 9.10 -9.61 0.47
CA GLU A 80 8.21 -10.75 0.65
C GLU A 80 7.83 -10.96 2.12
N ALA A 81 8.81 -10.90 3.02
CA ALA A 81 8.61 -11.21 4.44
C ALA A 81 7.80 -10.14 5.18
N VAL A 82 8.00 -8.85 4.86
CA VAL A 82 7.43 -7.74 5.64
C VAL A 82 6.70 -6.71 4.79
N LEU A 83 7.37 -6.13 3.79
CA LEU A 83 6.86 -4.92 3.13
C LEU A 83 5.61 -5.16 2.28
N SER A 84 5.43 -6.37 1.74
CA SER A 84 4.22 -6.78 1.01
C SER A 84 3.07 -7.19 1.94
N PRO A 85 3.25 -8.14 2.89
CA PRO A 85 2.14 -8.58 3.73
C PRO A 85 1.66 -7.50 4.72
N PHE A 86 2.56 -6.67 5.25
CA PHE A 86 2.20 -5.73 6.32
C PHE A 86 1.18 -4.67 5.89
N PRO A 87 1.36 -3.88 4.81
CA PRO A 87 0.37 -2.87 4.42
C PRO A 87 -1.00 -3.46 4.10
N VAL A 88 -1.04 -4.65 3.51
CA VAL A 88 -2.29 -5.37 3.21
C VAL A 88 -3.00 -5.77 4.50
N ALA A 89 -2.27 -6.28 5.50
CA ALA A 89 -2.85 -6.61 6.80
C ALA A 89 -3.42 -5.37 7.51
N VAL A 90 -2.72 -4.23 7.44
CA VAL A 90 -3.16 -2.96 8.03
C VAL A 90 -4.42 -2.42 7.37
N ILE A 91 -4.52 -2.42 6.04
CA ILE A 91 -5.74 -1.98 5.36
C ILE A 91 -6.89 -2.96 5.61
N CYS A 92 -6.65 -4.27 5.66
CA CYS A 92 -7.67 -5.26 6.04
C CYS A 92 -8.26 -4.97 7.44
N GLU A 93 -7.43 -4.59 8.41
CA GLU A 93 -7.87 -4.19 9.74
C GLU A 93 -8.78 -2.95 9.67
N LEU A 94 -8.37 -1.90 8.95
CA LEU A 94 -9.16 -0.68 8.78
C LEU A 94 -10.48 -0.94 8.03
N MET A 95 -10.44 -1.86 7.06
CA MET A 95 -11.60 -2.25 6.25
C MET A 95 -12.62 -3.08 7.03
N GLY A 96 -12.23 -3.66 8.17
CA GLY A 96 -13.07 -4.58 8.93
C GLY A 96 -13.13 -5.98 8.33
N VAL A 97 -12.10 -6.39 7.58
CA VAL A 97 -11.99 -7.74 7.00
C VAL A 97 -11.74 -8.76 8.12
N PRO A 98 -12.59 -9.79 8.27
CA PRO A 98 -12.40 -10.86 9.26
C PRO A 98 -11.05 -11.55 9.11
N ALA A 99 -10.46 -12.01 10.22
CA ALA A 99 -9.13 -12.61 10.23
C ALA A 99 -9.00 -13.81 9.28
N ALA A 100 -10.05 -14.64 9.18
CA ALA A 100 -10.08 -15.82 8.33
C ALA A 100 -9.98 -15.50 6.82
N ASP A 101 -10.41 -14.30 6.41
CA ASP A 101 -10.51 -13.93 5.00
C ASP A 101 -9.28 -13.16 4.49
N ARG A 102 -8.39 -12.72 5.40
CA ARG A 102 -7.24 -11.85 5.08
C ARG A 102 -6.29 -12.47 4.06
N GLN A 103 -6.05 -13.78 4.14
CA GLN A 103 -5.18 -14.48 3.20
C GLN A 103 -5.78 -14.52 1.79
N GLY A 104 -7.10 -14.68 1.67
CA GLY A 104 -7.82 -14.61 0.40
C GLY A 104 -7.71 -13.20 -0.21
N VAL A 105 -7.98 -12.18 0.60
CA VAL A 105 -7.87 -10.76 0.17
C VAL A 105 -6.44 -10.41 -0.27
N HIS A 106 -5.42 -10.88 0.45
CA HIS A 106 -4.02 -10.70 0.05
C HIS A 106 -3.71 -11.37 -1.30
N THR A 107 -4.22 -12.58 -1.51
CA THR A 107 -4.04 -13.32 -2.76
C THR A 107 -4.66 -12.57 -3.94
N TRP A 108 -5.91 -12.12 -3.81
CA TRP A 108 -6.56 -11.32 -4.85
C TRP A 108 -5.81 -10.01 -5.12
N THR A 109 -5.37 -9.33 -4.07
CA THR A 109 -4.60 -8.08 -4.18
C THR A 109 -3.33 -8.29 -5.02
N ARG A 110 -2.55 -9.35 -4.74
CA ARG A 110 -1.35 -9.70 -5.52
C ARG A 110 -1.67 -9.98 -6.99
N LEU A 111 -2.73 -10.74 -7.26
CA LEU A 111 -3.14 -11.08 -8.64
C LEU A 111 -3.61 -9.86 -9.43
N ILE A 112 -4.34 -8.93 -8.79
CA ILE A 112 -4.84 -7.71 -9.43
C ILE A 112 -3.70 -6.76 -9.80
N LEU A 113 -2.68 -6.67 -8.94
CA LEU A 113 -1.60 -5.69 -9.08
C LEU A 113 -0.39 -6.22 -9.87
N SER A 114 -0.29 -7.53 -10.02
CA SER A 114 0.81 -8.16 -10.74
C SER A 114 0.56 -8.19 -12.25
N SER A 115 1.52 -7.65 -13.01
CA SER A 115 1.55 -7.78 -14.47
C SER A 115 2.03 -9.15 -14.96
N SER A 116 2.65 -9.98 -14.08
CA SER A 116 3.26 -11.25 -14.48
C SER A 116 2.29 -12.43 -14.57
N HIS A 117 1.09 -12.32 -13.98
CA HIS A 117 0.10 -13.40 -13.94
C HIS A 117 -0.91 -13.34 -15.10
N GLY A 118 -0.76 -12.37 -16.01
CA GLY A 118 -1.65 -12.15 -17.15
C GLY A 118 -2.94 -11.41 -16.78
N ALA A 119 -3.52 -10.70 -17.76
CA ALA A 119 -4.69 -9.85 -17.54
C ALA A 119 -5.93 -10.61 -17.05
N GLU A 120 -6.12 -11.85 -17.50
CA GLU A 120 -7.28 -12.67 -17.14
C GLU A 120 -7.32 -13.04 -15.66
N ALA A 121 -6.16 -13.37 -15.07
CA ALA A 121 -6.05 -13.69 -13.65
C ALA A 121 -6.39 -12.48 -12.77
N GLY A 122 -5.91 -11.30 -13.14
CA GLY A 122 -6.21 -10.04 -12.45
C GLY A 122 -7.70 -9.68 -12.51
N GLU A 123 -8.34 -9.80 -13.68
CA GLU A 123 -9.78 -9.53 -13.82
C GLU A 123 -10.64 -10.53 -13.05
N LYS A 124 -10.27 -11.82 -13.05
CA LYS A 124 -10.94 -12.84 -12.23
C LYS A 124 -10.83 -12.51 -10.74
N ALA A 125 -9.62 -12.21 -10.26
CA ALA A 125 -9.39 -11.85 -8.86
C ALA A 125 -10.16 -10.58 -8.46
N LYS A 126 -10.23 -9.58 -9.33
CA LYS A 126 -11.03 -8.37 -9.11
C LYS A 126 -12.52 -8.68 -8.98
N LYS A 127 -13.06 -9.56 -9.82
CA LYS A 127 -14.46 -9.99 -9.75
C LYS A 127 -14.77 -10.74 -8.46
N GLU A 128 -13.89 -11.65 -8.05
CA GLU A 128 -14.03 -12.41 -6.80
C GLU A 128 -13.96 -11.49 -5.58
N MET A 129 -12.99 -10.58 -5.53
CA MET A 129 -12.87 -9.59 -4.45
C MET A 129 -14.07 -8.63 -4.40
N GLY A 130 -14.60 -8.24 -5.55
CA GLY A 130 -15.82 -7.42 -5.63
C GLY A 130 -17.07 -8.15 -5.11
N ALA A 131 -17.20 -9.44 -5.42
CA ALA A 131 -18.28 -10.29 -4.89
C ALA A 131 -18.18 -10.42 -3.36
N TYR A 132 -16.96 -10.69 -2.85
CA TYR A 132 -16.68 -10.74 -1.42
C TYR A 132 -17.07 -9.44 -0.70
N PHE A 133 -16.62 -8.27 -1.18
CA PHE A 133 -16.98 -7.00 -0.56
C PHE A 133 -18.47 -6.69 -0.67
N SER A 134 -19.13 -7.11 -1.75
CA SER A 134 -20.59 -6.96 -1.88
C SER A 134 -21.32 -7.75 -0.79
N GLU A 135 -20.92 -8.99 -0.54
CA GLU A 135 -21.48 -9.81 0.53
C GLU A 135 -21.20 -9.20 1.92
N LEU A 136 -19.94 -8.87 2.20
CA LEU A 136 -19.53 -8.32 3.49
C LEU A 136 -20.25 -7.00 3.84
N ILE A 137 -20.42 -6.12 2.85
CA ILE A 137 -21.12 -4.84 3.02
C ILE A 137 -22.63 -5.05 3.19
N GLY A 138 -23.22 -5.98 2.44
CA GLY A 138 -24.65 -6.31 2.55
C GLY A 138 -25.04 -6.84 3.94
N LEU A 139 -24.14 -7.54 4.61
CA LEU A 139 -24.34 -7.99 6.00
C LEU A 139 -24.31 -6.85 7.03
N ARG A 140 -23.97 -5.62 6.63
CA ARG A 140 -23.69 -4.48 7.53
C ARG A 140 -24.59 -3.27 7.30
N GLU A 141 -25.73 -3.44 6.62
CA GLU A 141 -26.66 -2.34 6.30
C GLU A 141 -27.16 -1.55 7.52
N GLY A 142 -27.27 -2.22 8.68
CA GLY A 142 -27.66 -1.62 9.95
C GLY A 142 -26.51 -1.40 10.95
N SER A 143 -25.25 -1.57 10.53
CA SER A 143 -24.12 -1.50 11.45
C SER A 143 -23.88 -0.07 11.98
N THR A 144 -23.47 0.02 13.24
CA THR A 144 -22.96 1.25 13.86
C THR A 144 -21.44 1.23 14.04
N ASP A 145 -20.78 0.18 13.56
CA ASP A 145 -19.34 0.04 13.64
C ASP A 145 -18.65 1.04 12.72
N GLU A 146 -17.38 1.32 13.03
CA GLU A 146 -16.66 2.47 12.47
C GLU A 146 -15.60 2.08 11.44
N ASP A 147 -15.48 0.78 11.14
CA ASP A 147 -14.65 0.26 10.04
C ASP A 147 -15.28 0.57 8.67
N VAL A 148 -14.47 0.51 7.60
CA VAL A 148 -14.90 0.98 6.27
C VAL A 148 -16.09 0.21 5.73
N THR A 149 -16.10 -1.12 5.85
CA THR A 149 -17.20 -1.92 5.28
C THR A 149 -18.50 -1.75 6.07
N SER A 150 -18.42 -1.46 7.37
CA SER A 150 -19.57 -1.05 8.19
C SER A 150 -20.12 0.33 7.80
N LEU A 151 -19.26 1.32 7.58
CA LEU A 151 -19.69 2.65 7.12
C LEU A 151 -20.35 2.59 5.74
N LEU A 152 -19.78 1.79 4.83
CA LEU A 152 -20.34 1.53 3.51
C LEU A 152 -21.68 0.82 3.61
N GLY A 153 -21.80 -0.21 4.47
CA GLY A 153 -23.06 -0.91 4.71
C GLY A 153 -24.14 0.05 5.20
N ALA A 154 -23.84 0.85 6.23
CA ALA A 154 -24.77 1.84 6.75
C ALA A 154 -25.20 2.87 5.69
N ALA A 155 -24.30 3.28 4.79
CA ALA A 155 -24.64 4.18 3.68
C ALA A 155 -25.56 3.50 2.65
N VAL A 156 -25.38 2.20 2.37
CA VAL A 156 -26.28 1.40 1.53
C VAL A 156 -27.66 1.27 2.18
N GLY A 157 -27.73 0.96 3.48
CA GLY A 157 -28.99 0.85 4.23
C GLY A 157 -29.79 2.16 4.28
N ARG A 158 -29.11 3.31 4.20
CA ARG A 158 -29.76 4.64 4.08
C ARG A 158 -30.10 5.05 2.64
N GLY A 159 -29.76 4.23 1.65
CA GLY A 159 -29.96 4.54 0.23
C GLY A 159 -29.03 5.64 -0.32
N GLU A 160 -27.94 5.96 0.38
CA GLU A 160 -26.96 6.97 -0.05
C GLU A 160 -26.00 6.44 -1.14
N LEU A 161 -25.76 5.12 -1.12
CA LEU A 161 -24.96 4.38 -2.08
C LEU A 161 -25.73 3.14 -2.57
N THR A 162 -25.48 2.73 -3.80
CA THR A 162 -25.85 1.37 -4.21
C THR A 162 -24.83 0.36 -3.66
N LEU A 163 -25.23 -0.90 -3.49
CA LEU A 163 -24.31 -1.96 -3.06
C LEU A 163 -23.11 -2.11 -4.01
N LYS A 164 -23.34 -1.96 -5.32
CA LYS A 164 -22.29 -2.00 -6.34
C LYS A 164 -21.28 -0.87 -6.17
N GLU A 165 -21.76 0.36 -5.98
CA GLU A 165 -20.91 1.53 -5.72
C GLU A 165 -20.04 1.33 -4.47
N ALA A 166 -20.63 0.78 -3.40
CA ALA A 166 -19.94 0.51 -2.16
C ALA A 166 -18.85 -0.57 -2.33
N ALA A 167 -19.16 -1.67 -3.02
CA ALA A 167 -18.20 -2.75 -3.28
C ALA A 167 -17.04 -2.28 -4.18
N ASP A 168 -17.32 -1.52 -5.25
CA ASP A 168 -16.29 -0.98 -6.13
C ASP A 168 -15.36 0.00 -5.38
N LEU A 169 -15.90 0.82 -4.47
CA LEU A 169 -15.12 1.69 -3.61
C LEU A 169 -14.27 0.91 -2.61
N ALA A 170 -14.82 -0.14 -1.99
CA ALA A 170 -14.08 -1.00 -1.07
C ALA A 170 -12.88 -1.68 -1.77
N VAL A 171 -13.09 -2.20 -2.98
CA VAL A 171 -12.02 -2.77 -3.82
C VAL A 171 -10.93 -1.73 -4.08
N LEU A 172 -11.29 -0.51 -4.46
CA LEU A 172 -10.31 0.56 -4.71
C LEU A 172 -9.48 0.89 -3.47
N LEU A 173 -10.11 1.03 -2.31
CA LEU A 173 -9.44 1.34 -1.04
C LEU A 173 -8.51 0.19 -0.62
N GLN A 174 -8.96 -1.06 -0.77
CA GLN A 174 -8.18 -2.25 -0.44
C GLN A 174 -6.89 -2.33 -1.26
N LEU A 175 -6.94 -2.00 -2.55
CA LEU A 175 -5.77 -1.99 -3.43
C LEU A 175 -4.80 -0.84 -3.12
N GLY A 176 -5.23 0.17 -2.35
CA GLY A 176 -4.39 1.32 -1.96
C GLY A 176 -3.16 0.94 -1.12
N GLY A 177 -3.16 -0.22 -0.47
CA GLY A 177 -2.02 -0.72 0.32
C GLY A 177 -0.73 -0.89 -0.48
N GLU A 178 -0.81 -1.18 -1.78
CA GLU A 178 0.36 -1.44 -2.63
C GLU A 178 1.32 -0.25 -2.73
N ALA A 179 0.79 0.97 -2.67
CA ALA A 179 1.62 2.16 -2.69
C ALA A 179 2.56 2.19 -1.48
N ALA A 180 2.12 1.69 -0.32
CA ALA A 180 2.95 1.60 0.87
C ALA A 180 4.05 0.53 0.72
N THR A 181 3.77 -0.61 0.08
CA THR A 181 4.78 -1.62 -0.26
C THR A 181 5.89 -1.03 -1.13
N GLY A 182 5.52 -0.43 -2.27
CA GLY A 182 6.51 0.10 -3.22
C GLY A 182 7.25 1.34 -2.71
N ASN A 183 6.60 2.20 -1.92
CA ASN A 183 7.27 3.33 -1.25
C ASN A 183 8.18 2.84 -0.12
N GLY A 184 7.73 1.89 0.69
CA GLY A 184 8.50 1.28 1.77
C GLY A 184 9.76 0.60 1.24
N GLY A 185 9.66 -0.21 0.18
CA GLY A 185 10.82 -0.83 -0.45
C GLY A 185 11.84 0.19 -0.96
N ARG A 186 11.40 1.31 -1.53
CA ARG A 186 12.31 2.40 -1.92
C ARG A 186 12.95 3.09 -0.73
N LEU A 187 12.18 3.34 0.33
CA LEU A 187 12.69 3.93 1.56
C LEU A 187 13.81 3.06 2.13
N PHE A 188 13.55 1.76 2.34
CA PHE A 188 14.57 0.84 2.86
C PHE A 188 15.75 0.67 1.90
N TYR A 189 15.53 0.58 0.59
CA TYR A 189 16.64 0.57 -0.37
C TYR A 189 17.56 1.79 -0.20
N VAL A 190 17.01 3.00 -0.07
CA VAL A 190 17.80 4.22 0.16
C VAL A 190 18.55 4.15 1.49
N LEU A 191 17.88 3.74 2.57
CA LEU A 191 18.48 3.71 3.91
C LEU A 191 19.57 2.65 4.05
N LEU A 192 19.41 1.50 3.40
CA LEU A 192 20.40 0.42 3.43
C LEU A 192 21.59 0.67 2.50
N THR A 193 21.44 1.53 1.49
CA THR A 193 22.53 1.95 0.60
C THR A 193 23.22 3.24 1.05
N ARG A 194 22.61 3.98 1.98
CA ARG A 194 23.10 5.25 2.55
C ARG A 194 22.93 5.24 4.07
N PRO A 195 23.79 4.52 4.81
CA PRO A 195 23.68 4.37 6.26
C PRO A 195 23.66 5.70 7.02
N GLU A 196 24.31 6.73 6.50
CA GLU A 196 24.31 8.08 7.06
C GLU A 196 22.90 8.70 7.13
N LEU A 197 22.00 8.31 6.23
CA LEU A 197 20.60 8.75 6.27
C LEU A 197 19.81 8.01 7.36
N ALA A 198 20.10 6.72 7.57
CA ALA A 198 19.50 5.95 8.66
C ALA A 198 19.94 6.49 10.02
N GLU A 199 21.23 6.80 10.19
CA GLU A 199 21.76 7.44 11.41
C GLU A 199 21.11 8.80 11.68
N ARG A 200 21.00 9.65 10.64
CA ARG A 200 20.34 10.95 10.76
C ARG A 200 18.87 10.82 11.15
N LEU A 201 18.13 9.87 10.57
CA LEU A 201 16.73 9.63 10.92
C LEU A 201 16.55 9.15 12.36
N ARG A 202 17.48 8.35 12.89
CA ARG A 202 17.47 7.95 14.31
C ARG A 202 17.77 9.11 15.25
N ALA A 203 18.73 9.96 14.88
CA ALA A 203 19.13 11.11 15.70
C ALA A 203 18.08 12.23 15.68
N GLU A 204 17.45 12.45 14.52
CA GLU A 204 16.48 13.51 14.29
C GLU A 204 15.24 12.92 13.61
N PRO A 205 14.28 12.38 14.39
CA PRO A 205 13.02 11.90 13.84
C PRO A 205 12.33 13.03 13.08
N ILE A 206 12.16 12.87 11.77
CA ILE A 206 11.55 13.89 10.92
C ILE A 206 10.07 14.02 11.32
N GLN A 207 9.73 15.11 11.99
CA GLN A 207 8.34 15.55 12.10
C GLN A 207 7.91 16.12 10.75
N VAL A 208 7.39 15.25 9.87
CA VAL A 208 6.84 15.69 8.59
C VAL A 208 5.66 16.64 8.89
N SER A 209 5.90 17.93 8.71
CA SER A 209 4.94 19.00 8.97
C SER A 209 4.84 19.93 7.76
N TYR A 210 4.25 19.47 6.66
CA TYR A 210 3.75 20.28 5.53
C TYR A 210 2.70 19.46 4.76
N PRO A 211 1.81 20.06 3.93
CA PRO A 211 0.97 19.30 3.04
C PRO A 211 1.90 18.75 1.97
N ASP A 212 2.33 17.52 2.17
CA ASP A 212 3.14 16.81 1.20
C ASP A 212 2.39 16.83 -0.13
N VAL A 213 2.92 17.55 -1.11
CA VAL A 213 2.35 17.61 -2.48
C VAL A 213 2.46 16.25 -3.18
N SER A 214 3.21 15.29 -2.62
CA SER A 214 3.13 13.86 -3.00
C SER A 214 1.84 13.18 -2.53
N LEU A 215 1.08 13.87 -1.68
CA LEU A 215 -0.24 13.52 -1.15
C LEU A 215 -1.29 14.57 -1.56
N ASP A 216 -1.28 14.89 -2.86
CA ASP A 216 -2.40 15.37 -3.70
C ASP A 216 -3.24 16.59 -3.25
N LEU A 217 -3.30 17.59 -4.14
CA LEU A 217 -4.19 18.75 -4.08
C LEU A 217 -5.56 18.44 -4.72
N GLY A 218 -6.62 19.10 -4.23
CA GLY A 218 -7.95 19.07 -4.87
C GLY A 218 -8.82 17.87 -4.45
N PRO A 219 -9.97 17.66 -5.11
CA PRO A 219 -10.96 16.66 -4.71
C PRO A 219 -10.40 15.23 -4.62
N HIS A 220 -9.47 14.87 -5.50
CA HIS A 220 -8.91 13.52 -5.60
C HIS A 220 -7.76 13.24 -4.63
N TYR A 221 -7.57 14.05 -3.58
CA TYR A 221 -6.50 13.82 -2.60
C TYR A 221 -6.50 12.38 -2.05
N ARG A 222 -5.36 11.78 -1.75
CA ARG A 222 -5.33 10.39 -1.25
C ARG A 222 -5.98 10.30 0.13
N PRO A 223 -7.09 9.54 0.32
CA PRO A 223 -7.68 9.37 1.64
C PRO A 223 -6.75 8.61 2.59
N GLY A 224 -5.97 7.65 2.06
CA GLY A 224 -5.06 6.81 2.85
C GLY A 224 -3.74 7.47 3.28
N GLY A 225 -3.55 8.79 3.11
CA GLY A 225 -2.28 9.45 3.43
C GLY A 225 -1.83 9.28 4.89
N THR A 226 -2.77 9.44 5.83
CA THR A 226 -2.47 9.24 7.26
C THR A 226 -2.17 7.78 7.59
N LEU A 227 -2.86 6.84 6.95
CA LEU A 227 -2.59 5.40 7.12
C LEU A 227 -1.21 5.02 6.56
N ALA A 228 -0.86 5.54 5.39
CA ALA A 228 0.45 5.30 4.77
C ALA A 228 1.60 5.85 5.61
N ARG A 229 1.38 6.99 6.29
CA ARG A 229 2.31 7.54 7.27
C ARG A 229 2.46 6.61 8.47
N LEU A 230 1.35 6.17 9.08
CA LEU A 230 1.38 5.20 10.18
C LEU A 230 2.15 3.92 9.81
N VAL A 231 1.89 3.36 8.63
CA VAL A 231 2.58 2.16 8.12
C VAL A 231 4.09 2.43 8.00
N SER A 232 4.48 3.56 7.42
CA SER A 232 5.90 3.93 7.29
C SER A 232 6.58 4.12 8.65
N GLU A 233 5.93 4.79 9.59
CA GLU A 233 6.44 4.98 10.97
C GLU A 233 6.69 3.61 11.63
N LEU A 234 5.69 2.72 11.63
CA LEU A 234 5.81 1.40 12.24
C LEU A 234 6.91 0.54 11.59
N LEU A 235 7.01 0.56 10.26
CA LEU A 235 8.05 -0.16 9.53
C LEU A 235 9.45 0.32 9.92
N MET A 236 9.63 1.64 10.00
CA MET A 236 10.90 2.24 10.36
C MET A 236 11.32 1.86 11.78
N ASP A 237 10.42 2.00 12.74
CA ASP A 237 10.68 1.65 14.15
C ASP A 237 11.04 0.15 14.27
N ALA A 238 10.28 -0.74 13.62
CA ALA A 238 10.51 -2.18 13.74
C ALA A 238 11.77 -2.68 13.03
N LEU A 239 12.10 -2.13 11.85
CA LEU A 239 13.19 -2.66 11.03
C LEU A 239 14.52 -1.97 11.31
N LEU A 240 14.55 -0.64 11.53
CA LEU A 240 15.81 0.05 11.79
C LEU A 240 16.27 -0.09 13.23
N ASP A 241 15.34 -0.16 14.18
CA ASP A 241 15.67 -0.26 15.60
C ASP A 241 15.50 -1.68 16.15
N GLY A 242 14.59 -2.47 15.56
CA GLY A 242 14.29 -3.84 15.99
C GLY A 242 15.14 -4.95 15.34
N VAL A 243 15.84 -4.69 14.23
CA VAL A 243 16.71 -5.67 13.55
C VAL A 243 18.17 -5.20 13.57
N PRO A 244 18.98 -5.60 14.57
CA PRO A 244 20.37 -5.16 14.69
C PRO A 244 21.22 -5.60 13.49
N GLY A 245 21.95 -4.68 12.88
CA GLY A 245 22.87 -5.01 11.78
C GLY A 245 22.23 -5.19 10.40
N LEU A 246 20.93 -4.89 10.26
CA LEU A 246 20.20 -4.96 8.99
C LEU A 246 20.94 -4.25 7.86
N ARG A 247 21.25 -4.99 6.79
CA ARG A 247 21.97 -4.53 5.60
C ARG A 247 21.56 -5.34 4.37
N LEU A 248 21.89 -4.86 3.17
CA LEU A 248 21.66 -5.65 1.95
C LEU A 248 22.51 -6.94 1.97
N ALA A 249 21.91 -8.04 1.53
CA ALA A 249 22.61 -9.31 1.34
C ALA A 249 23.38 -9.38 0.00
N VAL A 250 23.12 -8.43 -0.90
CA VAL A 250 23.71 -8.31 -2.24
C VAL A 250 24.20 -6.87 -2.49
N PRO A 251 25.10 -6.64 -3.45
CA PRO A 251 25.43 -5.29 -3.92
C PRO A 251 24.18 -4.50 -4.33
N ALA A 252 24.19 -3.17 -4.17
CA ALA A 252 23.02 -2.32 -4.40
C ALA A 252 22.50 -2.42 -5.85
N GLU A 253 23.41 -2.55 -6.80
CA GLU A 253 23.15 -2.71 -8.23
C GLU A 253 22.48 -4.04 -8.60
N GLU A 254 22.56 -5.05 -7.73
CA GLU A 254 21.96 -6.37 -7.94
C GLU A 254 20.53 -6.46 -7.39
N VAL A 255 20.05 -5.44 -6.65
CA VAL A 255 18.68 -5.39 -6.16
C VAL A 255 17.72 -5.30 -7.36
N PRO A 256 16.82 -6.27 -7.57
CA PRO A 256 15.91 -6.24 -8.70
C PRO A 256 14.83 -5.18 -8.47
N PHE A 257 14.60 -4.32 -9.46
CA PHE A 257 13.50 -3.35 -9.46
C PHE A 257 12.44 -3.73 -10.48
N ARG A 258 11.16 -3.53 -10.11
CA ARG A 258 10.03 -3.84 -10.98
C ARG A 258 10.13 -3.08 -12.31
N LYS A 259 10.16 -3.83 -13.41
CA LYS A 259 10.14 -3.28 -14.77
C LYS A 259 8.71 -3.11 -15.23
N GLY A 260 8.38 -1.91 -15.73
CA GLY A 260 7.03 -1.61 -16.17
C GLY A 260 6.03 -1.87 -15.05
N ALA A 261 6.06 -1.10 -13.96
CA ALA A 261 5.02 -1.08 -12.95
C ALA A 261 4.56 0.36 -12.71
N HIS A 262 3.28 0.55 -12.36
CA HIS A 262 2.72 1.87 -12.03
C HIS A 262 3.38 2.46 -10.78
N VAL A 263 3.52 1.64 -9.73
CA VAL A 263 4.29 1.96 -8.53
C VAL A 263 5.68 1.36 -8.69
N ARG A 264 6.70 2.22 -8.75
CA ARG A 264 8.10 1.79 -8.75
C ARG A 264 8.51 1.29 -7.36
N GLY A 265 9.42 0.33 -7.33
CA GLY A 265 10.03 -0.20 -6.11
C GLY A 265 10.86 -1.44 -6.40
N PRO A 266 11.63 -1.92 -5.41
CA PRO A 266 12.26 -3.23 -5.47
C PRO A 266 11.21 -4.31 -5.75
N GLU A 267 11.55 -5.26 -6.60
CA GLU A 267 10.78 -6.50 -6.79
C GLU A 267 11.03 -7.46 -5.62
N ALA A 268 12.30 -7.55 -5.21
CA ALA A 268 12.78 -8.20 -4.01
C ALA A 268 13.80 -7.26 -3.34
N LEU A 269 13.94 -7.35 -2.02
CA LEU A 269 14.94 -6.60 -1.26
C LEU A 269 15.71 -7.57 -0.37
N PRO A 270 16.76 -8.24 -0.91
CA PRO A 270 17.54 -9.22 -0.17
C PRO A 270 18.33 -8.57 0.96
N VAL A 271 18.10 -9.03 2.19
CA VAL A 271 18.73 -8.51 3.41
C VAL A 271 19.37 -9.60 4.25
N THR A 272 20.30 -9.17 5.09
CA THR A 272 20.94 -9.95 6.15
C THR A 272 21.09 -9.07 7.38
N TRP A 273 21.29 -9.67 8.55
CA TRP A 273 21.50 -8.97 9.82
C TRP A 273 22.61 -9.69 10.60
#